data_AF-A0A1U9KCT6-F1
#
_entry.id   AF-A0A1U9KCT6-F1
#
_cell.length_a   1.000
_cell.length_b   1.000
_cell.length_c   1.000
_cell.angle_alpha   90.00
_cell.angle_beta   90.00
_cell.angle_gamma   90.00
#
_symmetry.space_group_name_H-M   'P 1'
#
loop_
_entity.id
_entity.type
_entity.pdbx_description
1 polymer ?
#
loop_
_entity_poly.entity_id
_entity_poly.type
_entity_poly.pdbx_seq_one_letter_code
_entity_poly.pdbx_strand_id
1 'polypeptide(L)'
;MPGWIVLAALFVLFFIVFLLVFTFGGGQPGVAGVWDVAMIGGYSALFVLLQMFFLTGRPLERPFYEGKFFIRLHEYAGYLVLLLIVAHVGGGLWAEPLLLQDLWPPALPVMQTGVLASFIVIILAIVSQPRWKLAVFRNARIFRYCHYGLAAALLCLTGLHAWQADFRTAMPALTVSLAGLSVVALAVPLSVRVLAARPRRGGRRQRKTAGFALPVVVALGCVGLLVPVLCAVWLDR
;
A
#
# COMPACT_ATOMS: atom_id res chain seq x y z
N MET A 1 13.67 -10.93 -20.97
CA MET A 1 13.05 -11.35 -19.69
C MET A 1 11.54 -11.14 -19.76
N PRO A 2 10.71 -12.06 -19.24
CA PRO A 2 9.27 -11.87 -19.14
C PRO A 2 8.91 -10.55 -18.44
N GLY A 3 7.95 -9.80 -18.98
CA GLY A 3 7.61 -8.46 -18.49
C GLY A 3 7.15 -8.41 -17.02
N TRP A 4 6.53 -9.48 -16.52
CA TRP A 4 6.16 -9.58 -15.10
C TRP A 4 7.37 -9.74 -14.17
N ILE A 5 8.47 -10.36 -14.61
CA ILE A 5 9.70 -10.48 -13.82
C ILE A 5 10.34 -9.10 -13.65
N VAL A 6 10.42 -8.33 -14.74
CA VAL A 6 10.95 -6.96 -14.70
C VAL A 6 10.10 -6.08 -13.79
N LEU A 7 8.77 -6.20 -13.89
CA LEU A 7 7.85 -5.46 -13.02
C LEU A 7 8.03 -5.84 -11.54
N ALA A 8 8.12 -7.14 -11.23
CA ALA A 8 8.37 -7.61 -9.88
C ALA A 8 9.71 -7.09 -9.34
N ALA A 9 10.78 -7.18 -10.13
CA ALA A 9 12.10 -6.70 -9.75
C ALA A 9 12.12 -5.19 -9.48
N LEU A 10 11.45 -4.38 -10.32
CA LEU A 10 11.32 -2.94 -10.10
C LEU A 10 10.53 -2.62 -8.82
N PHE A 11 9.42 -3.32 -8.57
CA PHE A 11 8.68 -3.13 -7.32
C PHE A 11 9.49 -3.52 -6.10
N VAL A 12 10.18 -4.65 -6.14
CA VAL A 12 11.06 -5.09 -5.06
C VAL A 12 12.19 -4.07 -4.83
N LEU A 13 12.80 -3.56 -5.89
CA LEU A 13 13.85 -2.54 -5.79
C LEU A 13 13.31 -1.26 -5.14
N PHE A 14 12.21 -0.71 -5.66
CA PHE A 14 11.61 0.50 -5.08
C PHE A 14 11.13 0.29 -3.66
N PHE A 15 10.62 -0.90 -3.35
CA PHE A 15 10.19 -1.28 -2.01
C PHE A 15 11.37 -1.27 -1.03
N ILE A 16 12.48 -1.94 -1.40
CA ILE A 16 13.69 -1.98 -0.58
C ILE A 16 14.24 -0.57 -0.37
N VAL A 17 14.39 0.22 -1.45
CA VAL A 17 14.88 1.60 -1.34
C VAL A 17 13.98 2.44 -0.43
N PHE A 18 12.66 2.34 -0.59
CA PHE A 18 11.71 3.05 0.25
C PHE A 18 11.88 2.68 1.73
N LEU A 19 11.89 1.38 2.07
CA LEU A 19 12.07 0.96 3.46
C LEU A 19 13.43 1.37 4.01
N LEU A 20 14.53 1.20 3.27
CA LEU A 20 15.85 1.59 3.75
C LEU A 20 15.92 3.10 4.05
N VAL A 21 15.33 3.93 3.19
CA VAL A 21 15.30 5.39 3.37
C VAL A 21 14.50 5.77 4.63
N PHE A 22 13.32 5.19 4.84
CA PHE A 22 12.53 5.49 6.04
C PHE A 22 13.15 4.88 7.31
N THR A 23 13.70 3.67 7.23
CA THR A 23 14.32 3.02 8.38
C THR A 23 15.59 3.74 8.83
N PHE A 24 16.53 4.00 7.92
CA PHE A 24 17.86 4.53 8.25
C PHE A 24 17.96 6.04 8.13
N GLY A 25 17.19 6.66 7.24
CA GLY A 25 17.11 8.12 7.16
C GLY A 25 16.53 8.70 8.44
N GLY A 26 15.55 8.06 9.07
CA GLY A 26 14.93 8.55 10.30
C GLY A 26 15.85 8.56 11.53
N GLY A 27 16.99 7.85 11.50
CA GLY A 27 18.02 7.91 12.54
C GLY A 27 17.64 7.35 13.92
N GLN A 28 16.51 6.66 14.06
CA GLN A 28 16.07 6.12 15.36
C GLN A 28 16.68 4.73 15.62
N PRO A 29 17.25 4.51 16.82
CA PRO A 29 17.77 3.20 17.22
C PRO A 29 16.63 2.18 17.36
N GLY A 30 16.97 0.89 17.33
CA GLY A 30 16.02 -0.17 17.70
C GLY A 30 15.55 0.01 19.13
N VAL A 31 14.27 -0.25 19.38
CA VAL A 31 13.65 -0.22 20.71
C VAL A 31 13.42 -1.64 21.20
N ALA A 32 12.85 -2.50 20.36
CA ALA A 32 12.62 -3.92 20.64
C ALA A 32 12.31 -4.64 19.32
N GLY A 33 12.97 -5.77 19.05
CA GLY A 33 12.89 -6.45 17.76
C GLY A 33 11.47 -6.63 17.19
N VAL A 34 10.49 -7.11 17.97
CA VAL A 34 9.11 -7.30 17.47
C VAL A 34 8.40 -5.97 17.23
N TRP A 35 8.62 -4.98 18.09
CA TRP A 35 8.08 -3.63 17.92
C TRP A 35 8.61 -2.98 16.65
N ASP A 36 9.92 -3.03 16.42
CA ASP A 36 10.55 -2.48 15.22
C ASP A 36 10.08 -3.19 13.95
N VAL A 37 9.91 -4.53 13.98
CA VAL A 37 9.30 -5.28 12.87
C VAL A 37 7.89 -4.76 12.58
N ALA A 38 7.06 -4.57 13.61
CA ALA A 38 5.71 -4.06 13.44
C ALA A 38 5.71 -2.65 12.84
N MET A 39 6.52 -1.73 13.36
CA MET A 39 6.59 -0.35 12.88
C MET A 39 7.11 -0.26 11.43
N ILE A 40 8.18 -0.97 11.10
CA ILE A 40 8.71 -1.02 9.72
C ILE A 40 7.71 -1.74 8.79
N GLY A 41 7.00 -2.75 9.29
CA GLY A 41 5.90 -3.41 8.57
C GLY A 41 4.74 -2.47 8.20
N GLY A 42 4.47 -1.45 9.02
CA GLY A 42 3.53 -0.37 8.69
C GLY A 42 3.94 0.39 7.43
N TYR A 43 5.22 0.70 7.28
CA TYR A 43 5.78 1.32 6.06
C TYR A 43 5.70 0.38 4.85
N SER A 44 5.84 -0.94 5.04
CA SER A 44 5.58 -1.92 3.98
C SER A 44 4.15 -1.79 3.44
N ALA A 45 3.15 -1.71 4.34
CA ALA A 45 1.74 -1.56 3.95
C ALA A 45 1.51 -0.24 3.21
N LEU A 46 2.08 0.86 3.70
CA LEU A 46 2.00 2.19 3.08
C LEU A 46 2.61 2.20 1.68
N PHE A 47 3.75 1.57 1.47
CA PHE A 47 4.35 1.46 0.13
C PHE A 47 3.41 0.74 -0.84
N VAL A 48 2.88 -0.43 -0.45
CA VAL A 48 1.97 -1.19 -1.31
C VAL A 48 0.71 -0.36 -1.62
N LEU A 49 0.17 0.34 -0.62
CA LEU A 49 -0.96 1.26 -0.80
C LEU A 49 -0.64 2.36 -1.82
N LEU A 50 0.52 3.02 -1.72
CA LEU A 50 0.98 4.00 -2.72
C LEU A 50 1.05 3.38 -4.12
N GLN A 51 1.64 2.19 -4.26
CA GLN A 51 1.74 1.49 -5.55
C GLN A 51 0.38 1.18 -6.17
N MET A 52 -0.65 0.90 -5.36
CA MET A 52 -2.01 0.65 -5.86
C MET A 52 -2.61 1.86 -6.61
N PHE A 53 -2.19 3.09 -6.28
CA PHE A 53 -2.61 4.29 -7.02
C PHE A 53 -1.94 4.41 -8.39
N PHE A 54 -0.69 3.99 -8.52
CA PHE A 54 0.01 3.90 -9.81
C PHE A 54 -0.54 2.72 -10.65
N LEU A 55 -0.87 1.62 -9.98
CA LEU A 55 -1.48 0.42 -10.56
C LEU A 55 -3.01 0.50 -10.57
N THR A 56 -3.58 1.47 -11.30
CA THR A 56 -5.04 1.77 -11.35
C THR A 56 -6.00 0.65 -11.82
N GLY A 57 -5.54 -0.60 -11.91
CA GLY A 57 -6.27 -1.75 -12.49
C GLY A 57 -6.48 -1.64 -13.99
N ARG A 58 -6.01 -0.53 -14.61
CA ARG A 58 -6.08 -0.30 -16.05
C ARG A 58 -4.84 -0.86 -16.73
N PRO A 59 -4.96 -1.26 -18.01
CA PRO A 59 -3.80 -1.69 -18.77
C PRO A 59 -2.79 -0.56 -18.95
N LEU A 60 -1.57 -0.77 -18.45
CA LEU A 60 -0.43 0.12 -18.69
C LEU A 60 0.05 0.02 -20.14
N GLU A 61 0.91 0.96 -20.52
CA GLU A 61 1.64 0.91 -21.79
C GLU A 61 2.71 -0.17 -21.78
N ARG A 62 3.34 -0.42 -20.62
CA ARG A 62 4.29 -1.52 -20.42
C ARG A 62 4.09 -2.12 -19.02
N PRO A 63 4.09 -3.45 -18.87
CA PRO A 63 4.10 -4.47 -19.93
C PRO A 63 2.80 -4.48 -20.75
N PHE A 64 2.86 -4.90 -22.03
CA PHE A 64 1.74 -4.88 -22.98
C PHE A 64 0.75 -6.05 -22.76
N TYR A 65 0.27 -6.20 -21.53
CA TYR A 65 -0.57 -7.29 -21.06
C TYR A 65 -2.07 -6.95 -21.16
N GLU A 66 -2.92 -7.97 -21.13
CA GLU A 66 -4.37 -7.77 -21.09
C GLU A 66 -4.83 -7.13 -19.77
N GLY A 67 -5.98 -6.46 -19.79
CA GLY A 67 -6.49 -5.75 -18.60
C GLY A 67 -6.75 -6.65 -17.38
N LYS A 68 -7.03 -7.94 -17.60
CA LYS A 68 -7.24 -8.91 -16.50
C LYS A 68 -6.03 -9.03 -15.59
N PHE A 69 -4.80 -8.92 -16.13
CA PHE A 69 -3.58 -8.92 -15.32
C PHE A 69 -3.56 -7.77 -14.32
N PHE A 70 -3.82 -6.54 -14.77
CA PHE A 70 -3.78 -5.36 -13.92
C PHE A 70 -4.90 -5.34 -12.87
N ILE A 71 -6.08 -5.84 -13.23
CA ILE A 71 -7.19 -6.02 -12.28
C ILE A 71 -6.80 -7.01 -11.18
N ARG A 72 -6.25 -8.19 -11.54
CA ARG A 72 -5.79 -9.18 -10.57
C ARG A 72 -4.64 -8.67 -9.72
N LEU A 73 -3.70 -7.96 -10.32
CA LEU A 73 -2.57 -7.38 -9.61
C LEU A 73 -3.05 -6.37 -8.54
N HIS A 74 -4.00 -5.50 -8.89
CA HIS A 74 -4.58 -4.55 -7.96
C HIS A 74 -5.39 -5.26 -6.84
N GLU A 75 -6.17 -6.28 -7.19
CA GLU A 75 -6.92 -7.09 -6.22
C GLU A 75 -5.99 -7.79 -5.22
N TYR A 76 -4.96 -8.50 -5.72
CA TYR A 76 -3.99 -9.20 -4.88
C TYR A 76 -3.14 -8.24 -4.05
N ALA A 77 -2.77 -7.07 -4.58
CA ALA A 77 -2.11 -6.02 -3.80
C ALA A 77 -2.99 -5.50 -2.66
N GLY A 78 -4.31 -5.37 -2.89
CA GLY A 78 -5.27 -5.04 -1.82
C GLY A 78 -5.29 -6.06 -0.69
N TYR A 79 -5.28 -7.36 -1.02
CA TYR A 79 -5.15 -8.41 -0.01
C TYR A 79 -3.79 -8.40 0.70
N LEU A 80 -2.71 -8.06 -0.02
CA LEU A 80 -1.39 -7.89 0.58
C LEU A 80 -1.37 -6.71 1.58
N VAL A 81 -1.99 -5.57 1.26
CA VAL A 81 -2.13 -4.44 2.20
C VAL A 81 -2.84 -4.89 3.48
N LEU A 82 -3.95 -5.64 3.36
CA LEU A 82 -4.64 -6.17 4.54
C LEU A 82 -3.73 -7.09 5.38
N LEU A 83 -3.02 -8.01 4.73
CA LEU A 83 -2.09 -8.91 5.42
C LEU A 83 -1.01 -8.13 6.19
N LEU A 84 -0.42 -7.12 5.55
CA LEU A 84 0.62 -6.29 6.17
C LEU A 84 0.05 -5.43 7.31
N ILE A 85 -1.18 -4.92 7.21
CA ILE A 85 -1.86 -4.22 8.30
C ILE A 85 -2.13 -5.17 9.47
N VAL A 86 -2.59 -6.40 9.21
CA VAL A 86 -2.77 -7.41 10.27
C VAL A 86 -1.45 -7.72 10.95
N ALA A 87 -0.35 -7.86 10.19
CA ALA A 87 0.98 -8.07 10.77
C ALA A 87 1.46 -6.85 11.58
N HIS A 88 1.24 -5.63 11.09
CA HIS A 88 1.59 -4.39 11.78
C HIS A 88 0.81 -4.22 13.10
N VAL A 89 -0.52 -4.31 13.05
CA VAL A 89 -1.38 -4.16 14.24
C VAL A 89 -1.17 -5.33 15.20
N GLY A 90 -1.18 -6.57 14.71
CA GLY A 90 -0.98 -7.76 15.53
C GLY A 90 0.40 -7.80 16.18
N GLY A 91 1.45 -7.45 15.44
CA GLY A 91 2.81 -7.33 15.96
C GLY A 91 2.94 -6.21 17.01
N GLY A 92 2.32 -5.06 16.77
CA GLY A 92 2.27 -3.95 17.72
C GLY A 92 1.57 -4.33 19.03
N LEU A 93 0.38 -4.93 18.94
CA LEU A 93 -0.37 -5.41 20.11
C LEU A 93 0.33 -6.55 20.85
N TRP A 94 1.08 -7.40 20.14
CA TRP A 94 1.88 -8.45 20.76
C TRP A 94 3.09 -7.89 21.51
N ALA A 95 3.78 -6.91 20.92
CA ALA A 95 4.93 -6.25 21.52
C ALA A 95 4.54 -5.34 22.69
N GLU A 96 3.43 -4.61 22.57
CA GLU A 96 2.91 -3.71 23.59
C GLU A 96 1.39 -3.90 23.77
N PRO A 97 0.97 -4.83 24.64
CA PRO A 97 -0.44 -5.11 24.89
C PRO A 97 -1.23 -3.93 25.48
N LEU A 98 -0.56 -2.96 26.12
CA LEU A 98 -1.23 -1.79 26.69
C LEU A 98 -1.83 -0.88 25.61
N LEU A 99 -1.38 -0.98 24.35
CA LEU A 99 -1.98 -0.30 23.21
C LEU A 99 -3.48 -0.60 23.03
N LEU A 100 -3.98 -1.73 23.57
CA LEU A 100 -5.42 -2.01 23.56
C LEU A 100 -6.23 -0.94 24.29
N GLN A 101 -5.65 -0.32 25.32
CA GLN A 101 -6.30 0.75 26.09
C GLN A 101 -6.38 2.05 25.28
N ASP A 102 -5.41 2.28 24.37
CA ASP A 102 -5.36 3.44 23.49
C ASP A 102 -6.18 3.28 22.21
N LEU A 103 -6.95 2.19 22.05
CA LEU A 103 -7.86 2.02 20.91
C LEU A 103 -9.17 2.82 21.08
N TRP A 104 -9.60 3.06 22.32
CA TRP A 104 -10.89 3.68 22.63
C TRP A 104 -10.73 5.12 23.15
N PRO A 105 -11.60 6.07 22.74
CA PRO A 105 -11.56 7.44 23.25
C PRO A 105 -11.63 7.51 24.80
N PRO A 106 -10.86 8.39 25.46
CA PRO A 106 -9.93 9.38 24.91
C PRO A 106 -8.54 8.79 24.61
N ALA A 107 -8.31 8.44 23.35
CA ALA A 107 -7.10 7.80 22.85
C ALA A 107 -6.11 8.82 22.28
N LEU A 108 -4.84 8.43 22.15
CA LEU A 108 -3.84 9.21 21.41
C LEU A 108 -4.31 9.43 19.96
N PRO A 109 -4.20 10.66 19.40
CA PRO A 109 -4.65 10.96 18.04
C PRO A 109 -4.06 10.02 16.96
N VAL A 110 -2.81 9.59 17.14
CA VAL A 110 -2.14 8.62 16.26
C VAL A 110 -2.88 7.28 16.22
N MET A 111 -3.39 6.78 17.34
CA MET A 111 -4.12 5.51 17.36
C MET A 111 -5.46 5.64 16.64
N GLN A 112 -6.16 6.77 16.85
CA GLN A 112 -7.45 7.02 16.19
C GLN A 112 -7.34 7.07 14.66
N THR A 113 -6.28 7.69 14.12
CA THR A 113 -6.07 7.73 12.67
C THR A 113 -5.72 6.36 12.10
N GLY A 114 -4.93 5.56 12.81
CA GLY A 114 -4.62 4.16 12.45
C GLY A 114 -5.86 3.25 12.46
N VAL A 115 -6.70 3.38 13.48
CA VAL A 115 -7.98 2.66 13.61
C VAL A 115 -8.93 3.05 12.47
N LEU A 116 -9.10 4.34 12.20
CA LEU A 116 -9.97 4.80 11.12
C LEU A 116 -9.48 4.33 9.74
N ALA A 117 -8.16 4.40 9.49
CA ALA A 117 -7.56 3.85 8.28
C ALA A 117 -7.84 2.33 8.14
N SER A 118 -7.69 1.58 9.23
CA SER A 118 -7.96 0.14 9.28
C SER A 118 -9.44 -0.18 8.97
N PHE A 119 -10.37 0.61 9.50
CA PHE A 119 -11.79 0.47 9.15
C PHE A 119 -12.05 0.74 7.68
N ILE A 120 -11.47 1.81 7.11
CA ILE A 120 -11.69 2.15 5.70
C ILE A 120 -11.13 1.06 4.78
N VAL A 121 -9.94 0.50 5.05
CA VAL A 121 -9.38 -0.56 4.20
C VAL A 121 -10.23 -1.83 4.26
N ILE A 122 -10.79 -2.17 5.43
CA ILE A 122 -11.72 -3.30 5.58
C ILE A 122 -13.00 -3.06 4.77
N ILE A 123 -13.59 -1.86 4.87
CA ILE A 123 -14.76 -1.48 4.07
C ILE A 123 -14.44 -1.58 2.57
N LEU A 124 -13.32 -1.02 2.13
CA LEU A 124 -12.87 -1.11 0.74
C LEU A 124 -12.71 -2.55 0.27
N ALA A 125 -12.14 -3.43 1.08
CA ALA A 125 -11.95 -4.83 0.76
C ALA A 125 -13.29 -5.59 0.62
N ILE A 126 -14.22 -5.39 1.55
CA ILE A 126 -15.55 -6.02 1.53
C ILE A 126 -16.34 -5.55 0.31
N VAL A 127 -16.44 -4.22 0.13
CA VAL A 127 -17.19 -3.60 -0.95
C VAL A 127 -16.62 -3.93 -2.34
N SER A 128 -15.32 -4.20 -2.44
CA SER A 128 -14.69 -4.55 -3.71
C SER A 128 -14.98 -5.99 -4.16
N GLN A 129 -15.54 -6.83 -3.29
CA GLN A 129 -15.92 -8.19 -3.65
C GLN A 129 -17.04 -8.20 -4.70
N PRO A 130 -17.02 -9.11 -5.69
CA PRO A 130 -18.04 -9.17 -6.74
C PRO A 130 -19.48 -9.23 -6.21
N ARG A 131 -19.70 -9.95 -5.10
CA ARG A 131 -21.00 -10.12 -4.45
C ARG A 131 -21.57 -8.79 -3.93
N TRP A 132 -20.75 -8.00 -3.23
CA TRP A 132 -21.17 -6.75 -2.60
C TRP A 132 -21.14 -5.56 -3.54
N LYS A 133 -20.23 -5.57 -4.53
CA LYS A 133 -20.04 -4.48 -5.48
C LYS A 133 -21.31 -4.12 -6.23
N LEU A 134 -22.08 -5.10 -6.70
CA LEU A 134 -23.34 -4.85 -7.41
C LEU A 134 -24.53 -4.65 -6.46
N ALA A 135 -24.46 -5.20 -5.25
CA ALA A 135 -25.50 -5.03 -4.23
C ALA A 135 -25.51 -3.62 -3.65
N VAL A 136 -24.33 -3.05 -3.38
CA VAL A 136 -24.17 -1.72 -2.76
C VAL A 136 -24.17 -0.61 -3.82
N PHE A 137 -23.61 -0.87 -5.02
CA PHE A 137 -23.48 0.14 -6.06
C PHE A 137 -24.34 -0.18 -7.26
N ARG A 138 -25.32 0.70 -7.53
CA ARG A 138 -26.23 0.60 -8.68
C ARG A 138 -25.51 0.43 -10.02
N ASN A 139 -24.31 1.00 -10.17
CA ASN A 139 -23.50 0.84 -11.39
C ASN A 139 -22.00 0.97 -11.12
N ALA A 140 -21.21 0.51 -12.10
CA ALA A 140 -19.75 0.53 -12.03
C ALA A 140 -19.14 1.95 -12.00
N ARG A 141 -19.87 2.99 -12.44
CA ARG A 141 -19.39 4.38 -12.38
C ARG A 141 -19.38 4.87 -10.93
N ILE A 142 -20.51 4.71 -10.22
CA ILE A 142 -20.65 5.10 -8.81
C ILE A 142 -19.61 4.35 -7.96
N PHE A 143 -19.49 3.03 -8.14
CA PHE A 143 -18.46 2.23 -7.45
C PHE A 143 -17.06 2.85 -7.62
N ARG A 144 -16.64 3.20 -8.84
CA ARG A 144 -15.31 3.77 -9.11
C ARG A 144 -15.10 5.14 -8.47
N TYR A 145 -16.14 5.96 -8.30
CA TYR A 145 -16.03 7.25 -7.62
C TYR A 145 -15.93 7.05 -6.11
N CYS A 146 -16.83 6.27 -5.52
CA CYS A 146 -16.81 6.00 -4.08
C CYS A 146 -15.54 5.26 -3.65
N HIS A 147 -15.13 4.24 -4.41
CA HIS A 147 -13.89 3.50 -4.13
C HIS A 147 -12.67 4.42 -4.20
N TYR A 148 -12.59 5.32 -5.19
CA TYR A 148 -11.49 6.28 -5.26
C TYR A 148 -11.53 7.29 -4.09
N GLY A 149 -12.70 7.82 -3.73
CA GLY A 149 -12.84 8.74 -2.61
C GLY A 149 -12.42 8.10 -1.28
N LEU A 150 -12.87 6.86 -1.03
CA LEU A 150 -12.47 6.10 0.16
C LEU A 150 -10.99 5.72 0.13
N ALA A 151 -10.43 5.32 -1.02
CA ALA A 151 -9.00 5.04 -1.14
C ALA A 151 -8.15 6.30 -0.91
N ALA A 152 -8.60 7.46 -1.40
CA ALA A 152 -7.93 8.74 -1.16
C ALA A 152 -7.98 9.12 0.33
N ALA A 153 -9.13 8.96 0.98
CA ALA A 153 -9.27 9.15 2.43
C ALA A 153 -8.35 8.19 3.21
N LEU A 154 -8.28 6.92 2.80
CA LEU A 154 -7.36 5.94 3.37
C LEU A 154 -5.91 6.41 3.26
N LEU A 155 -5.45 6.82 2.08
CA LEU A 155 -4.08 7.30 1.89
C LEU A 155 -3.78 8.53 2.74
N CYS A 156 -4.69 9.50 2.82
CA CYS A 156 -4.54 10.67 3.67
C CYS A 156 -4.46 10.30 5.16
N LEU A 157 -5.32 9.39 5.63
CA LEU A 157 -5.31 8.93 7.02
C LEU A 157 -4.06 8.12 7.36
N THR A 158 -3.61 7.24 6.46
CA THR A 158 -2.36 6.50 6.65
C THR A 158 -1.15 7.43 6.64
N GLY A 159 -1.13 8.44 5.76
CA GLY A 159 -0.08 9.46 5.78
C GLY A 159 -0.10 10.29 7.05
N LEU A 160 -1.28 10.70 7.51
CA LEU A 160 -1.45 11.42 8.78
C LEU A 160 -1.02 10.55 9.98
N HIS A 161 -1.38 9.26 9.99
CA HIS A 161 -0.97 8.30 11.01
C HIS A 161 0.55 8.15 11.05
N ALA A 162 1.21 7.98 9.90
CA ALA A 162 2.67 7.88 9.80
C ALA A 162 3.39 9.17 10.23
N TRP A 163 2.77 10.33 9.99
CA TRP A 163 3.30 11.62 10.46
C TRP A 163 3.10 11.81 11.97
N GLN A 164 1.91 11.52 12.50
CA GLN A 164 1.60 11.63 13.94
C GLN A 164 2.37 10.64 14.80
N ALA A 165 2.69 9.46 14.26
CA ALA A 165 3.53 8.50 14.94
C ALA A 165 4.94 9.06 15.17
N ASP A 166 5.40 9.98 14.31
CA ASP A 166 6.73 10.61 14.30
C ASP A 166 7.93 9.62 14.29
N PHE A 167 7.62 8.33 14.30
CA PHE A 167 8.56 7.23 14.34
C PHE A 167 9.22 7.11 12.97
N ARG A 168 10.46 7.58 12.89
CA ARG A 168 11.30 7.61 11.68
C ARG A 168 10.86 8.59 10.57
N THR A 169 9.90 9.48 10.85
CA THR A 169 9.45 10.58 9.95
C THR A 169 9.83 11.98 10.45
N ALA A 170 10.45 12.08 11.63
CA ALA A 170 10.88 13.34 12.25
C ALA A 170 11.77 14.23 11.36
N MET A 171 12.47 13.66 10.37
CA MET A 171 13.19 14.44 9.38
C MET A 171 12.23 15.18 8.42
N PRO A 172 12.29 16.51 8.30
CA PRO A 172 11.42 17.28 7.41
C PRO A 172 11.47 16.81 5.95
N ALA A 173 12.66 16.41 5.48
CA ALA A 173 12.85 15.90 4.13
C ALA A 173 12.04 14.62 3.85
N LEU A 174 11.93 13.71 4.82
CA LEU A 174 11.13 12.48 4.69
C LEU A 174 9.64 12.80 4.70
N THR A 175 9.21 13.70 5.58
CA THR A 175 7.81 14.16 5.65
C THR A 175 7.38 14.84 4.35
N VAL A 176 8.17 15.78 3.83
CA VAL A 176 7.90 16.46 2.55
C VAL A 176 7.88 15.46 1.39
N SER A 177 8.81 14.50 1.38
CA SER A 177 8.87 13.46 0.36
C SER A 177 7.63 12.55 0.39
N LEU A 178 7.17 12.15 1.58
CA LEU A 178 5.96 11.34 1.74
C LEU A 178 4.70 12.10 1.32
N ALA A 179 4.60 13.37 1.69
CA ALA A 179 3.50 14.24 1.25
C ALA A 179 3.49 14.37 -0.28
N GLY A 180 4.65 14.64 -0.89
CA GLY A 180 4.82 14.72 -2.35
C GLY A 180 4.43 13.42 -3.05
N LEU A 181 4.91 12.27 -2.56
CA LEU A 181 4.53 10.96 -3.08
C LEU A 181 3.03 10.69 -2.99
N SER A 182 2.40 11.08 -1.87
CA SER A 182 0.95 10.94 -1.67
C SER A 182 0.16 11.81 -2.64
N VAL A 183 0.57 13.07 -2.85
CA VAL A 183 -0.05 13.97 -3.83
C VAL A 183 0.07 13.40 -5.25
N VAL A 184 1.25 12.92 -5.63
CA VAL A 184 1.48 12.29 -6.93
C VAL A 184 0.60 11.03 -7.08
N ALA A 185 0.56 10.18 -6.06
CA ALA A 185 -0.29 8.99 -6.05
C ALA A 185 -1.77 9.34 -6.26
N LEU A 186 -2.31 10.36 -5.57
CA LEU A 186 -3.68 10.83 -5.77
C LEU A 186 -3.90 11.41 -7.19
N ALA A 187 -2.93 12.12 -7.74
CA ALA A 187 -3.06 12.75 -9.05
C ALA A 187 -3.07 11.73 -10.21
N VAL A 188 -2.35 10.60 -10.09
CA VAL A 188 -2.17 9.63 -11.19
C VAL A 188 -3.50 9.02 -11.69
N PRO A 189 -4.41 8.50 -10.85
CA PRO A 189 -5.69 7.98 -11.31
C PRO A 189 -6.56 9.03 -12.00
N LEU A 190 -6.39 10.30 -11.66
CA LEU A 190 -7.13 11.42 -12.26
C LEU A 190 -6.53 11.79 -13.62
N SER A 191 -5.21 11.90 -13.73
CA SER A 191 -4.51 12.24 -14.98
C SER A 191 -4.73 11.17 -16.05
N VAL A 192 -4.70 9.88 -15.69
CA VAL A 192 -4.98 8.77 -16.61
C VAL A 192 -6.43 8.83 -17.15
N ARG A 193 -7.40 9.38 -16.41
CA ARG A 193 -8.77 9.56 -16.92
C ARG A 193 -8.83 10.64 -17.99
N VAL A 194 -8.07 11.72 -17.83
CA VAL A 194 -8.01 12.84 -18.79
C VAL A 194 -7.22 12.45 -20.03
N LEU A 195 -6.08 11.76 -19.86
CA LEU A 195 -5.16 11.41 -20.95
C LEU A 195 -5.58 10.18 -21.78
N ALA A 196 -6.50 9.35 -21.27
CA ALA A 196 -7.00 8.16 -21.97
C ALA A 196 -7.74 8.43 -23.29
N ALA A 197 -7.96 9.70 -23.66
CA ALA A 197 -8.49 10.11 -24.95
C ALA A 197 -7.49 9.95 -26.12
N ARG A 198 -6.21 9.65 -25.86
CA ARG A 198 -5.22 9.44 -26.94
C ARG A 198 -5.35 8.04 -27.58
N PRO A 199 -5.37 7.93 -28.92
CA PRO A 199 -5.42 6.63 -29.60
C PRO A 199 -4.19 5.80 -29.24
N ARG A 200 -4.43 4.62 -28.64
CA ARG A 200 -3.37 3.68 -28.26
C ARG A 200 -2.67 3.15 -29.51
N ARG A 201 -1.35 3.33 -29.60
CA ARG A 201 -0.51 2.75 -30.68
C ARG A 201 -0.74 1.23 -30.75
N GLY A 202 -1.06 0.76 -31.96
CA GLY A 202 -1.64 -0.55 -32.25
C GLY A 202 -0.68 -1.73 -32.12
N GLY A 203 -0.50 -2.25 -30.90
CA GLY A 203 0.12 -3.55 -30.64
C GLY A 203 -0.91 -4.58 -30.16
N ARG A 204 -0.77 -5.85 -30.56
CA ARG A 204 -1.62 -6.94 -30.05
C ARG A 204 -1.18 -7.27 -28.62
N ARG A 205 -2.04 -7.01 -27.62
CA ARG A 205 -1.76 -7.34 -26.21
C ARG A 205 -1.58 -8.85 -26.03
N GLN A 206 -0.63 -9.22 -25.18
CA GLN A 206 -0.44 -10.60 -24.77
C GLN A 206 -1.67 -11.07 -23.97
N ARG A 207 -2.19 -12.25 -24.33
CA ARG A 207 -3.39 -12.86 -23.73
C ARG A 207 -2.99 -13.88 -22.66
N LYS A 208 -3.94 -14.24 -21.79
CA LYS A 208 -3.75 -15.25 -20.72
C LYS A 208 -2.64 -14.86 -19.73
N THR A 209 -2.45 -13.57 -19.50
CA THR A 209 -1.38 -13.06 -18.62
C THR A 209 -1.85 -12.86 -17.17
N ALA A 210 -3.14 -13.09 -16.88
CA ALA A 210 -3.72 -12.87 -15.56
C ALA A 210 -3.00 -13.63 -14.43
N GLY A 211 -2.54 -14.85 -14.69
CA GLY A 211 -1.82 -15.68 -13.71
C GLY A 211 -0.48 -15.09 -13.26
N PHE A 212 0.13 -14.22 -14.07
CA PHE A 212 1.40 -13.58 -13.72
C PHE A 212 1.26 -12.48 -12.67
N ALA A 213 0.05 -12.08 -12.29
CA ALA A 213 -0.15 -11.11 -11.21
C ALA A 213 0.25 -11.69 -9.85
N LEU A 214 -0.04 -12.99 -9.62
CA LEU A 214 0.25 -13.66 -8.36
C LEU A 214 1.76 -13.66 -8.00
N PRO A 215 2.68 -14.12 -8.86
CA PRO A 215 4.11 -14.14 -8.50
C PRO A 215 4.67 -12.73 -8.24
N VAL A 216 4.14 -11.68 -8.88
CA VAL A 216 4.54 -10.29 -8.60
C VAL A 216 4.18 -9.91 -7.16
N VAL A 217 2.95 -10.20 -6.74
CA VAL A 217 2.49 -9.89 -5.37
C VAL A 217 3.15 -10.79 -4.33
N VAL A 218 3.38 -12.07 -4.65
CA VAL A 218 4.10 -12.99 -3.76
C VAL A 218 5.52 -12.49 -3.53
N ALA A 219 6.25 -12.08 -4.58
CA ALA A 219 7.58 -11.50 -4.43
C ALA A 219 7.56 -10.25 -3.54
N LEU A 220 6.61 -9.34 -3.78
CA LEU A 220 6.45 -8.14 -2.97
C LEU A 220 6.09 -8.46 -1.51
N GLY A 221 5.23 -9.45 -1.27
CA GLY A 221 4.84 -9.90 0.07
C GLY A 221 5.99 -10.57 0.83
N CYS A 222 6.77 -11.44 0.18
CA CYS A 222 7.95 -12.05 0.77
C CYS A 222 8.96 -10.97 1.22
N VAL A 223 9.26 -10.01 0.35
CA VAL A 223 10.17 -8.90 0.68
C VAL A 223 9.55 -7.99 1.74
N GLY A 224 8.23 -7.75 1.67
CA GLY A 224 7.53 -6.88 2.62
C GLY A 224 7.39 -7.42 4.03
N LEU A 225 7.57 -8.72 4.21
CA LEU A 225 7.68 -9.36 5.53
C LEU A 225 9.15 -9.56 5.94
N LEU A 226 10.04 -9.90 5.01
CA LEU A 226 11.44 -10.19 5.32
C LEU A 226 12.27 -8.95 5.63
N VAL A 227 12.14 -7.86 4.85
CA VAL A 227 12.96 -6.65 5.03
C VAL A 227 12.72 -5.99 6.38
N PRO A 228 11.48 -5.86 6.91
CA PRO A 228 11.27 -5.38 8.28
C PRO A 228 12.03 -6.19 9.33
N VAL A 229 12.03 -7.53 9.22
CA VAL A 229 12.77 -8.42 10.13
C VAL A 229 14.28 -8.16 10.05
N LEU A 230 14.83 -8.10 8.84
CA LEU A 230 16.27 -7.84 8.66
C LEU A 230 16.67 -6.45 9.19
N CYS A 231 15.82 -5.44 8.98
CA CYS A 231 16.06 -4.09 9.49
C CYS A 231 16.03 -4.07 11.02
N ALA A 232 15.03 -4.69 11.65
CA ALA A 232 14.92 -4.77 13.11
C ALA A 232 16.13 -5.49 13.73
N VAL A 233 16.52 -6.65 13.19
CA VAL A 233 17.71 -7.38 13.64
C VAL A 233 18.99 -6.55 13.51
N TRP A 234 19.08 -5.68 12.51
CA TRP A 234 20.23 -4.81 12.35
C TRP A 234 20.23 -3.65 13.35
N LEU A 235 19.06 -3.08 13.64
CA LEU A 235 18.89 -1.98 14.60
C LEU A 235 19.12 -2.39 16.05
N ASP A 236 18.98 -3.69 16.35
CA ASP A 236 19.25 -4.29 17.67
C ASP A 236 20.76 -4.57 17.92
N ARG A 237 21.64 -4.27 16.96
CA ARG A 237 23.11 -4.43 17.08
C ARG A 237 23.80 -3.13 17.45
#